data_AF-A0A0C5FYK4-F1
#
_entry.id   AF-A0A0C5FYK4-F1
#
_cell.length_a   1.000
_cell.length_b   1.000
_cell.length_c   1.000
_cell.angle_alpha   90.00
_cell.angle_beta   90.00
_cell.angle_gamma   90.00
#
_symmetry.space_group_name_H-M   'P 1'
#
loop_
_entity.id
_entity.type
_entity.pdbx_description
1 polymer ?
#
loop_
_entity_poly.entity_id
_entity_poly.type
_entity_poly.pdbx_seq_one_letter_code
_entity_poly.pdbx_strand_id
1 'polypeptide(L)' 'MIPRTTMSPAPVLGLLPAEPDPVAGCATCQDLARKREAARVGGDGSRVSDCNVLIRAHPHASPRSLGRPG' A
#
# COMPACT_ATOMS: atom_id res chain seq x y z
N MET A 1 -35.63 14.37 25.53
CA MET A 1 -35.64 14.45 24.06
C MET A 1 -34.26 14.07 23.53
N ILE A 2 -34.16 13.16 22.56
CA ILE A 2 -32.88 12.82 21.91
C ILE A 2 -32.68 13.82 20.76
N PRO A 3 -31.53 14.52 20.65
CA PRO A 3 -31.28 15.49 19.60
C PRO A 3 -31.28 14.79 18.23
N ARG A 4 -32.07 15.31 17.28
CA ARG A 4 -32.13 14.78 15.92
C ARG A 4 -30.87 15.19 15.15
N THR A 5 -29.92 14.28 15.01
CA THR A 5 -28.72 14.51 14.20
C THR A 5 -29.05 14.32 12.73
N THR A 6 -28.79 15.33 11.90
CA THR A 6 -28.96 15.29 10.43
C THR A 6 -27.73 14.75 9.70
N MET A 7 -26.60 14.60 10.40
CA MET A 7 -25.39 14.02 9.82
C MET A 7 -25.53 12.50 9.70
N SER A 8 -25.07 11.98 8.57
CA SER A 8 -24.91 10.53 8.40
C SER A 8 -23.93 9.98 9.44
N PRO A 9 -24.12 8.73 9.88
CA PRO A 9 -23.21 8.09 10.82
C PRO A 9 -21.78 8.11 10.28
N ALA A 10 -20.80 8.23 11.17
CA ALA A 10 -19.40 8.24 10.78
C ALA A 10 -19.05 6.94 10.01
N PRO A 11 -18.34 7.03 8.88
CA PRO A 11 -17.94 5.84 8.15
C PRO A 11 -16.99 5.01 9.03
N VAL A 12 -17.30 3.73 9.18
CA VAL A 12 -16.43 2.79 9.88
C VAL A 12 -15.29 2.42 8.94
N LEU A 13 -14.12 3.04 9.15
CA LEU A 13 -12.87 2.61 8.53
C LEU A 13 -12.42 1.33 9.24
N GLY A 14 -12.34 0.22 8.50
CA GLY A 14 -11.79 -1.03 9.01
C GLY A 14 -10.32 -0.89 9.43
N LEU A 15 -9.79 -1.92 10.10
CA LEU A 15 -8.38 -2.01 10.45
C LEU A 15 -7.49 -1.85 9.20
N LEU A 16 -6.43 -1.06 9.34
CA LEU A 16 -5.45 -0.88 8.28
C LEU A 16 -4.86 -2.23 7.89
N PRO A 17 -4.80 -2.57 6.59
CA PRO A 17 -4.22 -3.82 6.14
C PRO A 17 -2.73 -3.88 6.52
N ALA A 18 -2.28 -5.08 6.90
CA ALA A 18 -0.90 -5.36 7.32
C ALA A 18 0.14 -4.94 6.26
N GLU A 19 1.36 -4.61 6.71
CA GLU A 19 2.44 -4.24 5.80
C GLU A 19 2.65 -5.30 4.72
N PRO A 20 2.74 -4.92 3.44
CA PRO A 20 2.94 -5.86 2.35
C PRO A 20 4.34 -6.49 2.42
N ASP A 21 4.40 -7.78 2.11
CA ASP A 21 5.64 -8.52 1.97
C ASP A 21 6.22 -8.31 0.55
N PRO A 22 7.53 -8.01 0.42
CA PRO A 22 8.14 -7.86 -0.90
C PRO A 22 8.22 -9.21 -1.62
N VAL A 23 7.75 -9.26 -2.87
CA VAL A 23 7.80 -10.51 -3.66
C VAL A 23 9.24 -10.92 -3.96
N ALA A 24 9.60 -12.15 -3.56
CA ALA A 24 10.88 -12.76 -3.85
C ALA A 24 11.11 -12.82 -5.38
N GLY A 25 12.27 -12.32 -5.82
CA GLY A 25 12.64 -12.28 -7.25
C GLY A 25 12.27 -10.99 -7.99
N CYS A 26 11.56 -10.04 -7.38
CA CYS A 26 11.35 -8.71 -7.97
C CYS A 26 12.36 -7.70 -7.43
N ALA A 27 13.25 -7.20 -8.30
CA ALA A 27 14.23 -6.17 -7.94
C ALA A 27 13.55 -4.89 -7.42
N THR A 28 12.42 -4.50 -8.01
CA THR A 28 11.65 -3.31 -7.59
C THR A 28 11.13 -3.45 -6.16
N CYS A 29 10.53 -4.60 -5.80
CA CYS A 29 10.01 -4.82 -4.46
C CYS A 29 11.12 -4.90 -3.41
N GLN A 30 12.25 -5.52 -3.73
CA GLN A 30 13.42 -5.53 -2.85
C GLN A 30 13.98 -4.11 -2.65
N ASP A 31 14.03 -3.30 -3.70
CA ASP A 31 14.48 -1.91 -3.60
C ASP A 31 13.53 -1.05 -2.75
N LEU A 32 12.21 -1.23 -2.94
CA LEU A 32 11.18 -0.59 -2.13
C LEU A 32 11.25 -1.04 -0.67
N ALA A 33 11.55 -2.31 -0.40
CA ALA A 33 11.75 -2.81 0.96
C ALA A 33 12.96 -2.16 1.65
N ARG A 34 14.08 -1.97 0.93
CA ARG A 34 15.25 -1.23 1.44
C ARG A 34 14.94 0.24 1.69
N LYS A 35 14.24 0.89 0.76
CA LYS A 35 13.78 2.29 0.91
C LYS A 35 12.82 2.45 2.10
N ARG A 36 11.93 1.49 2.31
CA ARG A 36 11.03 1.43 3.47
C ARG A 36 11.82 1.37 4.76
N GLU A 37 12.84 0.51 4.84
CA GLU A 37 13.66 0.37 6.04
C GLU A 37 14.46 1.64 6.33
N ALA A 38 15.09 2.23 5.32
CA ALA A 38 15.80 3.51 5.46
C ALA A 38 14.87 4.63 5.94
N ALA A 39 13.65 4.71 5.39
CA ALA A 39 12.63 5.67 5.84
C ALA A 39 12.17 5.41 7.29
N ARG A 40 12.07 4.14 7.69
CA ARG A 40 11.71 3.75 9.06
C ARG A 40 12.78 4.20 10.06
N VAL A 41 14.05 4.00 9.73
CA VAL A 41 15.20 4.48 10.53
C VAL A 41 15.24 6.00 10.58
N GLY A 42 14.91 6.67 9.48
CA GLY A 42 14.81 8.14 9.40
C GLY A 42 13.60 8.76 10.10
N GLY A 43 12.61 7.95 10.53
CA GLY A 43 11.35 8.45 11.09
C GLY A 43 10.36 9.00 10.04
N ASP A 44 10.62 8.78 8.75
CA ASP A 44 9.79 9.26 7.64
C ASP A 44 8.58 8.34 7.40
N GLY A 45 7.58 8.40 8.29
CA GLY A 45 6.37 7.57 8.21
C GLY A 45 5.61 7.69 6.88
N SER A 46 5.63 8.87 6.23
CA SER A 46 5.04 9.05 4.91
C SER A 46 5.73 8.15 3.87
N ARG A 47 7.06 8.18 3.82
CA ARG A 47 7.83 7.38 2.85
C ARG A 47 7.65 5.88 3.09
N VAL A 48 7.51 5.44 4.34
CA VAL A 48 7.18 4.05 4.68
C VAL A 48 5.82 3.67 4.07
N SER A 49 4.81 4.55 4.21
CA SER A 49 3.49 4.36 3.62
C SER A 49 3.54 4.32 2.09
N ASP A 50 4.25 5.25 1.46
CA ASP A 50 4.43 5.30 0.01
C ASP A 50 5.07 4.01 -0.52
N CYS A 51 6.12 3.51 0.14
CA CYS A 51 6.75 2.24 -0.23
C CYS A 51 5.78 1.07 -0.11
N ASN A 52 4.96 1.03 0.93
CA ASN A 52 3.94 -0.01 1.10
C ASN A 52 2.85 0.05 0.02
N VAL A 53 2.42 1.26 -0.37
CA VAL A 53 1.47 1.44 -1.50
C VAL A 53 2.10 0.96 -2.81
N LEU A 54 3.36 1.31 -3.09
CA LEU A 54 4.06 0.91 -4.30
C LEU A 54 4.27 -0.61 -4.39
N ILE A 55 4.62 -1.27 -3.28
CA ILE A 55 4.75 -2.74 -3.24
C ILE A 55 3.40 -3.40 -3.54
N ARG A 56 2.29 -2.88 -2.99
CA ARG A 56 0.94 -3.42 -3.25
C ARG A 56 0.46 -3.16 -4.68
N ALA A 57 0.78 -1.99 -5.22
CA ALA A 57 0.39 -1.61 -6.57
C ALA A 57 1.23 -2.31 -7.65
N HIS A 58 2.39 -2.87 -7.29
CA HIS A 58 3.27 -3.52 -8.24
C HIS A 58 2.65 -4.82 -8.78
N PRO A 59 2.31 -4.88 -10.09
CA PRO A 59 1.67 -6.06 -10.65
C PRO A 59 2.68 -7.19 -10.82
N HIS A 60 2.66 -8.17 -9.93
CA HIS A 60 3.50 -9.38 -10.04
C HIS A 60 2.89 -10.46 -10.94
N ALA A 61 1.56 -10.43 -11.09
CA ALA A 61 0.82 -11.26 -12.01
C ALA A 61 -0.35 -10.43 -12.54
N SER A 62 -0.13 -9.66 -13.60
CA SER A 62 -1.23 -9.24 -14.45
C SER A 62 -1.08 -9.92 -15.79
N PRO A 63 -2.07 -10.68 -16.28
CA PRO A 63 -2.07 -11.18 -17.67
C PRO A 63 -2.06 -10.04 -18.71
N ARG A 64 -2.05 -8.77 -18.30
CA ARG A 64 -1.87 -7.61 -19.19
C ARG A 64 -0.41 -7.28 -19.52
N SER A 65 0.58 -7.93 -18.89
CA SER A 65 2.00 -7.75 -19.25
C SER A 65 2.51 -8.80 -20.25
N LEU A 66 1.73 -9.84 -20.54
CA LEU A 66 2.03 -10.85 -21.55
C LEU A 66 1.01 -10.77 -22.69
N GLY A 67 1.28 -9.91 -23.67
CA GLY A 67 0.69 -10.05 -25.01
C GLY A 67 -0.27 -8.96 -25.45
N ARG A 68 0.24 -8.05 -26.28
CA ARG A 68 -0.44 -7.75 -27.55
C ARG A 68 0.57 -7.98 -28.68
N PRO A 69 0.64 -9.18 -29.28
CA PRO A 69 1.28 -9.33 -30.57
C PRO A 69 0.47 -8.53 -31.60
N GLY A 70 1.17 -7.76 -32.44
CA GLY A 70 0.61 -7.14 -33.63
C GLY A 70 0.42 -8.14 -34.76
#